data_AF-A0A9E4ZLE2-F1
#
_entry.id   AF-A0A9E4ZLE2-F1
#
_cell.length_a   1.000
_cell.length_b   1.000
_cell.length_c   1.000
_cell.angle_alpha   90.00
_cell.angle_beta   90.00
_cell.angle_gamma   90.00
#
_symmetry.space_group_name_H-M   'P 1'
#
loop_
_entity.id
_entity.type
_entity.pdbx_description
1 polymer ?
#
loop_
_entity_poly.entity_id
_entity_poly.type
_entity_poly.pdbx_seq_one_letter_code
_entity_poly.pdbx_strand_id
1 'polypeptide(L)'
;MGSNKIITIYENQDYPTSINVFYVIEGKDLVPISKYAISYEDEFNDCSSVKYKLDYDKIKDKKILWVRSSSRGYMSARIIDPRMLDNPLMFSEPSMLPNGIHISIEDVLSKYNLPPYPESLRVYVDYWRNQIRPMVKEILSFFEKYNIYASTYEHVENFLRDIDYPPIVLLSCVKDPEDVLWRSYHDLYVTWLIIKILKESKDFTTFMSPSDLDRRSLNLIFGGFISLFLGESSGKPYSLHSKFLFDPEIAVEGYYRYEVSHKMMKKWYNRVDPKIRYDLDPLFIDLVIFEGEVLSEEDLENDVKIETLIMASYNGDFSFLSKYPSSFSIMRTLEPKELLFISMTKINESFVPKEGRIIEEVYPGGKGEKEFVEYLRSL
;
A
#
# COMPACT_ATOMS: atom_id res chain seq x y z
N MET A 1 -19.35 -46.23 16.78
CA MET A 1 -19.02 -44.81 16.99
C MET A 1 -18.33 -44.32 15.73
N GLY A 2 -18.85 -43.28 15.07
CA GLY A 2 -18.10 -42.64 13.98
C GLY A 2 -16.92 -41.89 14.58
N SER A 3 -15.75 -41.96 13.93
CA SER A 3 -14.62 -41.11 14.30
C SER A 3 -14.89 -39.69 13.79
N ASN A 4 -15.24 -38.77 14.70
CA ASN A 4 -15.33 -37.34 14.34
C ASN A 4 -14.01 -36.93 13.68
N LYS A 5 -14.10 -36.38 12.47
CA LYS A 5 -12.92 -35.93 11.74
C LYS A 5 -12.45 -34.62 12.35
N ILE A 6 -11.23 -34.59 12.88
CA ILE A 6 -10.61 -33.38 13.41
C ILE A 6 -9.82 -32.72 12.29
N ILE A 7 -10.17 -31.48 11.96
CA ILE A 7 -9.43 -30.65 11.00
C ILE A 7 -8.52 -29.71 11.76
N THR A 8 -7.29 -29.53 11.29
CA THR A 8 -6.37 -28.50 11.79
C THR A 8 -6.32 -27.35 10.80
N ILE A 9 -6.77 -26.17 11.21
CA ILE A 9 -6.62 -24.93 10.45
C ILE A 9 -5.60 -24.02 11.12
N TYR A 10 -5.04 -23.09 10.35
CA TYR A 10 -4.12 -22.07 10.83
C TYR A 10 -4.62 -20.70 10.37
N GLU A 11 -4.85 -19.80 11.33
CA GLU A 11 -5.02 -18.37 11.06
C GLU A 11 -3.68 -17.66 11.32
N ASN A 12 -3.45 -16.50 10.70
CA ASN A 12 -2.21 -15.70 10.87
C ASN A 12 -0.88 -16.47 10.69
N GLN A 13 -0.72 -17.31 9.66
CA GLN A 13 0.59 -17.93 9.42
C GLN A 13 1.63 -16.88 8.98
N ASP A 14 2.61 -16.58 9.83
CA ASP A 14 3.81 -15.78 9.49
C ASP A 14 4.81 -16.58 8.64
N TYR A 15 4.32 -17.22 7.58
CA TYR A 15 5.10 -17.53 6.39
C TYR A 15 4.84 -16.39 5.37
N PRO A 16 5.88 -15.82 4.75
CA PRO A 16 6.15 -14.37 4.79
C PRO A 16 5.25 -13.46 3.92
N THR A 17 4.05 -13.90 3.54
CA THR A 17 3.25 -13.26 2.48
C THR A 17 1.74 -13.20 2.69
N SER A 18 1.10 -13.84 3.69
CA SER A 18 -0.36 -13.66 3.89
C SER A 18 -0.97 -14.11 5.21
N ILE A 19 -1.89 -13.29 5.74
CA ILE A 19 -2.85 -13.62 6.79
C ILE A 19 -4.07 -14.32 6.18
N ASN A 20 -4.55 -15.38 6.84
CA ASN A 20 -5.80 -16.08 6.51
C ASN A 20 -6.74 -16.06 7.72
N VAL A 21 -8.03 -15.80 7.49
CA VAL A 21 -9.10 -15.84 8.50
C VAL A 21 -10.32 -16.53 7.89
N PHE A 22 -11.04 -17.32 8.70
CA PHE A 22 -12.19 -18.10 8.25
C PHE A 22 -13.44 -17.80 9.09
N TYR A 23 -14.57 -17.63 8.40
CA TYR A 23 -15.88 -17.46 9.01
C TYR A 23 -16.83 -18.55 8.52
N VAL A 24 -17.61 -19.13 9.43
CA VAL A 24 -18.79 -19.92 9.08
C VAL A 24 -19.92 -18.96 8.74
N ILE A 25 -20.55 -19.14 7.57
CA ILE A 25 -21.69 -18.33 7.14
C ILE A 25 -22.97 -18.94 7.73
N GLU A 26 -23.57 -18.30 8.73
CA GLU A 26 -24.85 -18.71 9.33
C GLU A 26 -25.96 -17.73 8.93
N GLY A 27 -26.62 -18.02 7.80
CA GLY A 27 -27.63 -17.12 7.23
C GLY A 27 -27.01 -15.83 6.72
N LYS A 28 -27.13 -14.74 7.49
CA LYS A 28 -26.45 -13.47 7.25
C LYS A 28 -25.24 -13.23 8.16
N ASP A 29 -25.03 -14.03 9.20
CA ASP A 29 -23.99 -13.75 10.19
C ASP A 29 -22.65 -14.41 9.81
N LEU A 30 -21.55 -13.66 9.90
CA LEU A 30 -20.19 -14.21 9.83
C LEU A 30 -19.76 -14.64 11.23
N VAL A 31 -19.72 -15.95 11.46
CA VAL A 31 -19.32 -16.52 12.75
C VAL A 31 -17.85 -16.94 12.68
N PRO A 32 -16.94 -16.36 13.49
CA PRO A 32 -15.53 -16.78 13.51
C PRO A 32 -15.39 -18.29 13.69
N ILE A 33 -14.57 -18.93 12.85
CA ILE A 33 -14.44 -20.40 12.83
C ILE A 33 -13.97 -20.98 14.17
N SER A 34 -13.25 -20.17 14.96
CA SER A 34 -12.81 -20.45 16.32
C SER A 34 -13.94 -20.84 17.26
N LYS A 35 -15.20 -20.42 17.02
CA LYS A 35 -16.38 -20.88 17.80
C LYS A 35 -16.68 -22.38 17.65
N TYR A 36 -16.16 -23.03 16.61
CA TYR A 36 -16.32 -24.48 16.36
C TYR A 36 -15.05 -25.28 16.73
N ALA A 37 -14.03 -24.63 17.28
CA ALA A 37 -12.82 -25.28 17.76
C ALA A 37 -13.07 -26.11 19.02
N ILE A 38 -12.51 -27.31 19.04
CA ILE A 38 -12.39 -28.20 20.21
C ILE A 38 -11.26 -27.69 21.11
N SER A 39 -10.17 -27.24 20.50
CA SER A 39 -9.02 -26.62 21.16
C SER A 39 -8.33 -25.67 20.20
N TYR A 40 -7.60 -24.70 20.75
CA TYR A 40 -6.65 -23.87 20.02
C TYR A 40 -5.25 -24.03 20.63
N GLU A 41 -4.24 -23.78 19.83
CA GLU A 41 -2.83 -23.74 20.21
C GLU A 41 -2.24 -22.48 19.56
N ASP A 42 -1.57 -21.65 20.37
CA ASP A 42 -0.84 -20.49 19.90
C ASP A 42 0.57 -20.99 19.54
N GLU A 43 0.81 -21.28 18.26
CA GLU A 43 2.08 -21.83 17.81
C GLU A 43 3.05 -20.68 17.54
N PHE A 44 4.21 -20.74 18.22
CA PHE A 44 5.33 -19.79 18.20
C PHE A 44 5.08 -18.45 18.93
N ASN A 45 5.82 -18.19 20.01
CA ASN A 45 5.76 -16.91 20.75
C ASN A 45 6.07 -15.67 19.88
N ASP A 46 6.79 -15.87 18.77
CA ASP A 46 7.27 -14.82 17.86
C ASP A 46 6.52 -14.77 16.52
N CYS A 47 5.72 -15.78 16.18
CA CYS A 47 4.92 -15.84 14.95
C CYS A 47 3.45 -16.02 15.33
N SER A 48 2.59 -15.08 14.93
CA SER A 48 1.24 -14.86 15.46
C SER A 48 0.17 -15.89 15.07
N SER A 49 0.58 -17.13 14.78
CA SER A 49 -0.23 -18.16 14.14
C SER A 49 -1.08 -18.97 15.12
N VAL A 50 -2.40 -18.87 14.97
CA VAL A 50 -3.35 -19.59 15.82
C VAL A 50 -3.83 -20.85 15.11
N LYS A 51 -3.61 -21.99 15.74
CA LYS A 51 -3.95 -23.31 15.23
C LYS A 51 -5.20 -23.84 15.91
N TYR A 52 -6.29 -24.00 15.16
CA TYR A 52 -7.55 -24.55 15.69
C TYR A 52 -7.74 -26.01 15.27
N LYS A 53 -8.13 -26.85 16.24
CA LYS A 53 -8.65 -28.20 15.98
C LYS A 53 -10.17 -28.15 15.93
N LEU A 54 -10.76 -28.29 14.75
CA LEU A 54 -12.20 -28.20 14.51
C LEU A 54 -12.87 -29.58 14.52
N ASP A 55 -14.10 -29.64 15.01
CA ASP A 55 -14.97 -30.80 14.85
C ASP A 55 -15.69 -30.72 13.50
N TYR A 56 -15.24 -31.48 12.49
CA TYR A 56 -15.76 -31.39 11.13
C TYR A 56 -17.27 -31.61 11.06
N ASP A 57 -17.83 -32.51 11.87
CA ASP A 57 -19.25 -32.83 11.87
C ASP A 57 -20.14 -31.63 12.27
N LYS A 58 -19.60 -30.60 12.93
CA LYS A 58 -20.30 -29.34 13.25
C LYS A 58 -20.32 -28.34 12.10
N ILE A 59 -19.48 -28.51 11.08
CA ILE A 59 -19.30 -27.53 10.00
C ILE A 59 -19.52 -28.11 8.59
N LYS A 60 -19.49 -29.43 8.41
CA LYS A 60 -19.52 -30.14 7.11
C LYS A 60 -20.63 -29.73 6.13
N ASP A 61 -21.81 -29.34 6.65
CA ASP A 61 -22.99 -28.97 5.85
C ASP A 61 -23.15 -27.44 5.71
N LYS A 62 -22.13 -26.67 6.12
CA LYS A 62 -22.13 -25.19 6.12
C LYS A 62 -21.27 -24.64 4.99
N LYS A 63 -21.37 -23.33 4.75
CA LYS A 63 -20.45 -22.58 3.87
C LYS A 63 -19.40 -21.86 4.72
N ILE A 64 -18.16 -21.85 4.27
CA ILE A 64 -17.07 -21.11 4.90
C ILE A 64 -16.74 -19.92 4.00
N LEU A 65 -16.70 -18.71 4.57
CA LEU A 65 -16.01 -17.58 3.96
C LEU A 65 -14.55 -17.65 4.38
N TRP A 66 -13.66 -17.78 3.40
CA TRP A 66 -12.22 -17.59 3.57
C TRP A 66 -11.86 -16.17 3.16
N VAL A 67 -11.21 -15.44 4.06
CA VAL A 67 -10.64 -14.12 3.80
C VAL A 67 -9.13 -14.23 3.92
N ARG A 68 -8.42 -13.77 2.88
CA ARG A 68 -6.97 -13.67 2.87
C ARG A 68 -6.55 -12.22 2.70
N SER A 69 -5.56 -11.77 3.47
CA SER A 69 -4.80 -10.55 3.18
C SER A 69 -3.35 -10.92 2.87
N SER A 70 -2.75 -10.30 1.87
CA SER A 70 -1.33 -10.46 1.58
C SER A 70 -0.45 -9.51 2.40
N SER A 71 0.87 -9.76 2.44
CA SER A 71 1.86 -8.80 2.97
C SER A 71 1.97 -7.50 2.16
N ARG A 72 1.25 -7.39 1.03
CA ARG A 72 1.05 -6.16 0.26
C ARG A 72 -0.29 -5.49 0.57
N GLY A 73 -1.05 -6.03 1.53
CA GLY A 73 -2.38 -5.55 1.90
C GLY A 73 -3.49 -5.83 0.87
N TYR A 74 -3.22 -6.54 -0.23
CA TYR A 74 -4.27 -7.09 -1.10
C TYR A 74 -5.16 -8.04 -0.30
N MET A 75 -6.46 -7.75 -0.24
CA MET A 75 -7.46 -8.63 0.36
C MET A 75 -8.28 -9.35 -0.70
N SER A 76 -8.55 -10.64 -0.47
CA SER A 76 -9.39 -11.47 -1.32
C SER A 76 -10.32 -12.32 -0.47
N ALA A 77 -11.57 -12.49 -0.90
CA ALA A 77 -12.53 -13.36 -0.22
C ALA A 77 -13.07 -14.44 -1.17
N ARG A 78 -13.28 -15.65 -0.64
CA ARG A 78 -13.96 -16.74 -1.35
C ARG A 78 -14.89 -17.51 -0.44
N ILE A 79 -16.00 -17.98 -0.99
CA ILE A 79 -16.85 -18.97 -0.34
C ILE A 79 -16.34 -20.36 -0.73
N ILE A 80 -15.97 -21.16 0.26
CA ILE A 80 -15.39 -22.51 0.11
C ILE A 80 -16.24 -23.57 0.83
N ASP A 81 -16.02 -24.82 0.44
CA ASP A 81 -16.59 -25.99 1.08
C ASP A 81 -15.74 -26.40 2.30
N PRO A 82 -16.33 -26.80 3.44
CA PRO A 82 -15.60 -27.23 4.64
C PRO A 82 -14.56 -28.33 4.41
N ARG A 83 -14.76 -29.21 3.40
CA ARG A 83 -13.79 -30.25 3.01
C ARG A 83 -12.45 -29.69 2.51
N MET A 84 -12.42 -28.43 2.10
CA MET A 84 -11.19 -27.79 1.63
C MET A 84 -10.25 -27.45 2.79
N LEU A 85 -10.77 -27.29 4.02
CA LEU A 85 -9.98 -27.00 5.21
C LEU A 85 -9.02 -28.15 5.59
N ASP A 86 -9.27 -29.36 5.09
CA ASP A 86 -8.42 -30.54 5.29
C ASP A 86 -7.05 -30.47 4.60
N ASN A 87 -6.85 -29.54 3.66
CA ASN A 87 -5.59 -29.38 2.94
C ASN A 87 -5.04 -27.95 3.08
N PRO A 88 -4.22 -27.68 4.12
CA PRO A 88 -3.63 -26.36 4.38
C PRO A 88 -2.89 -25.76 3.18
N LEU A 89 -2.28 -26.59 2.33
CA LEU A 89 -1.54 -26.14 1.16
C LEU A 89 -2.42 -25.39 0.14
N MET A 90 -3.73 -25.66 0.10
CA MET A 90 -4.66 -24.96 -0.80
C MET A 90 -4.86 -23.48 -0.44
N PHE A 91 -4.48 -23.05 0.77
CA PHE A 91 -4.65 -21.65 1.22
C PHE A 91 -3.38 -20.80 1.09
N SER A 92 -2.27 -21.41 0.64
CA SER A 92 -1.03 -20.68 0.31
C SER A 92 -1.13 -19.94 -1.04
N GLU A 93 -1.87 -20.50 -2.00
CA GLU A 93 -2.04 -19.98 -3.36
C GLU A 93 -3.53 -19.87 -3.77
N PRO A 94 -4.06 -18.67 -4.05
CA PRO A 94 -5.47 -18.50 -4.47
C PRO A 94 -5.82 -19.17 -5.81
N SER A 95 -4.81 -19.41 -6.67
CA SER A 95 -4.88 -20.22 -7.88
C SER A 95 -5.22 -21.69 -7.59
N MET A 96 -4.83 -22.21 -6.41
CA MET A 96 -5.04 -23.60 -5.99
C MET A 96 -6.40 -23.88 -5.34
N LEU A 97 -7.34 -22.93 -5.38
CA LEU A 97 -8.73 -23.11 -4.91
C LEU A 97 -9.71 -23.20 -6.10
N PRO A 98 -9.70 -24.30 -6.90
CA PRO A 98 -10.45 -24.41 -8.14
C PRO A 98 -11.97 -24.38 -7.96
N ASN A 99 -12.47 -24.68 -6.76
CA ASN A 99 -13.89 -24.74 -6.44
C ASN A 99 -14.35 -23.61 -5.48
N GLY A 100 -13.47 -22.68 -5.13
CA GLY A 100 -13.82 -21.54 -4.27
C GLY A 100 -14.51 -20.44 -5.08
N ILE A 101 -15.74 -20.09 -4.72
CA ILE A 101 -16.51 -19.02 -5.39
C ILE A 101 -15.93 -17.67 -4.95
N HIS A 102 -15.39 -16.90 -5.89
CA HIS A 102 -14.93 -15.54 -5.62
C HIS A 102 -16.09 -14.63 -5.20
N ILE A 103 -15.88 -13.80 -4.18
CA ILE A 103 -16.82 -12.79 -3.73
C ILE A 103 -16.03 -11.50 -3.43
N SER A 104 -16.54 -10.34 -3.88
CA SER A 104 -15.84 -9.07 -3.61
C SER A 104 -15.89 -8.74 -2.11
N ILE A 105 -14.91 -7.98 -1.63
CA ILE A 105 -14.87 -7.52 -0.24
C ILE A 105 -16.09 -6.61 0.07
N GLU A 106 -16.51 -5.81 -0.90
CA GLU A 106 -17.75 -5.03 -0.86
C GLU A 106 -19.00 -5.92 -0.71
N ASP A 107 -19.11 -6.99 -1.49
CA ASP A 107 -20.21 -7.96 -1.38
C ASP A 107 -20.24 -8.62 0.01
N VAL A 108 -19.08 -8.97 0.57
CA VAL A 108 -19.01 -9.54 1.92
C VAL A 108 -19.56 -8.55 2.95
N LEU A 109 -19.10 -7.30 2.88
CA LEU A 109 -19.38 -6.27 3.88
C LEU A 109 -20.78 -5.63 3.74
N SER A 110 -21.44 -5.83 2.60
CA SER A 110 -22.83 -5.42 2.37
C SER A 110 -23.85 -6.54 2.60
N LYS A 111 -23.49 -7.81 2.35
CA LYS A 111 -24.43 -8.96 2.44
C LYS A 111 -24.47 -9.60 3.83
N TYR A 112 -23.37 -9.53 4.58
CA TYR A 112 -23.24 -10.23 5.86
C TYR A 112 -23.02 -9.30 7.06
N ASN A 113 -23.57 -9.70 8.20
CA ASN A 113 -23.30 -9.07 9.49
C ASN A 113 -21.91 -9.51 9.98
N LEU A 114 -21.04 -8.53 10.20
CA LEU A 114 -19.74 -8.75 10.83
C LEU A 114 -19.91 -9.17 12.30
N PRO A 115 -18.99 -10.00 12.84
CA PRO A 115 -18.86 -10.12 14.29
C PRO A 115 -18.40 -8.77 14.88
N PRO A 116 -18.66 -8.50 16.18
CA PRO A 116 -18.09 -7.35 16.86
C PRO A 116 -16.55 -7.38 16.76
N TYR A 117 -15.97 -6.34 16.18
CA TYR A 117 -14.52 -6.18 16.10
C TYR A 117 -13.95 -5.57 17.40
N PRO A 118 -12.68 -5.82 17.76
CA PRO A 118 -12.05 -5.22 18.94
C PRO A 118 -12.05 -3.68 18.89
N GLU A 119 -12.19 -3.03 20.04
CA GLU A 119 -12.14 -1.55 20.15
C GLU A 119 -10.79 -0.99 19.64
N SER A 120 -9.71 -1.78 19.69
CA SER A 120 -8.41 -1.42 19.08
C SER A 120 -8.48 -1.21 17.56
N LEU A 121 -9.44 -1.82 16.86
CA LEU A 121 -9.64 -1.57 15.42
C LEU A 121 -10.44 -0.29 15.13
N ARG A 122 -11.09 0.32 16.13
CA ARG A 122 -11.94 1.50 15.96
C ARG A 122 -11.18 2.70 15.38
N VAL A 123 -9.93 2.91 15.80
CA VAL A 123 -9.10 4.01 15.27
C VAL A 123 -8.93 3.91 13.75
N TYR A 124 -8.75 2.70 13.21
CA TYR A 124 -8.65 2.47 11.77
C TYR A 124 -10.01 2.58 11.05
N VAL A 125 -11.13 2.31 11.73
CA VAL A 125 -12.48 2.60 11.20
C VAL A 125 -12.69 4.10 11.08
N ASP A 126 -12.23 4.89 12.04
CA ASP A 126 -12.33 6.34 12.01
C ASP A 126 -11.37 6.94 10.96
N TYR A 127 -10.13 6.45 10.82
CA TYR A 127 -9.24 6.82 9.71
C TYR A 127 -9.83 6.44 8.33
N TRP A 128 -10.43 5.25 8.21
CA TRP A 128 -11.10 4.83 6.98
C TRP A 128 -12.20 5.81 6.57
N ARG A 129 -13.10 6.13 7.50
CA ARG A 129 -14.25 7.00 7.23
C ARG A 129 -13.86 8.45 6.94
N ASN A 130 -12.91 8.98 7.70
CA ASN A 130 -12.59 10.41 7.70
C ASN A 130 -11.46 10.78 6.74
N GLN A 131 -10.61 9.83 6.33
CA GLN A 131 -9.41 10.11 5.54
C GLN A 131 -9.33 9.25 4.26
N ILE A 132 -9.38 7.92 4.38
CA ILE A 132 -9.15 7.01 3.24
C ILE A 132 -10.35 6.93 2.28
N ARG A 133 -11.59 6.84 2.77
CA ARG A 133 -12.78 6.78 1.90
C ARG A 133 -12.99 8.08 1.09
N PRO A 134 -12.82 9.30 1.64
CA PRO A 134 -12.77 10.53 0.84
C PRO A 134 -11.69 10.49 -0.25
N MET A 135 -10.51 9.98 0.09
CA MET A 135 -9.37 9.85 -0.82
C MET A 135 -9.65 8.89 -1.98
N VAL A 136 -10.19 7.70 -1.72
CA VAL A 136 -10.65 6.73 -2.74
C VAL A 136 -11.71 7.35 -3.67
N LYS A 137 -12.66 8.12 -3.12
CA LYS A 137 -13.67 8.82 -3.94
C LYS A 137 -13.04 9.85 -4.88
N GLU A 138 -12.04 10.60 -4.44
CA GLU A 138 -11.30 11.54 -5.29
C GLU A 138 -10.46 10.85 -6.37
N ILE A 139 -9.86 9.70 -6.06
CA ILE A 139 -9.09 8.87 -7.00
C ILE A 139 -10.03 8.33 -8.10
N LEU A 140 -11.14 7.68 -7.71
CA LEU A 140 -12.11 7.13 -8.65
C LEU A 140 -12.72 8.21 -9.55
N SER A 141 -13.12 9.36 -8.98
CA SER A 141 -13.67 10.48 -9.74
C SER A 141 -12.66 11.05 -10.76
N PHE A 142 -11.37 11.06 -10.44
CA PHE A 142 -10.32 11.46 -11.36
C PHE A 142 -10.15 10.44 -12.51
N PHE A 143 -10.11 9.13 -12.20
CA PHE A 143 -10.01 8.08 -13.23
C PHE A 143 -11.21 8.06 -14.17
N GLU A 144 -12.44 8.19 -13.64
CA GLU A 144 -13.67 8.32 -14.43
C GLU A 144 -13.61 9.54 -15.36
N LYS A 145 -13.24 10.71 -14.83
CA LYS A 145 -13.20 11.97 -15.60
C LYS A 145 -12.23 11.90 -16.78
N TYR A 146 -11.08 11.26 -16.61
CA TYR A 146 -10.02 11.18 -17.62
C TYR A 146 -9.95 9.83 -18.35
N ASN A 147 -10.95 8.94 -18.14
CA ASN A 147 -11.02 7.61 -18.74
C ASN A 147 -9.74 6.76 -18.55
N ILE A 148 -9.14 6.82 -17.35
CA ILE A 148 -7.90 6.13 -17.03
C ILE A 148 -8.21 4.67 -16.62
N TYR A 149 -8.18 3.77 -17.60
CA TYR A 149 -8.16 2.33 -17.37
C TYR A 149 -6.74 1.88 -17.00
N ALA A 150 -6.44 1.85 -15.71
CA ALA A 150 -5.24 1.20 -15.17
C ALA A 150 -5.60 -0.17 -14.57
N SER A 151 -4.66 -1.09 -14.42
CA SER A 151 -4.82 -2.24 -13.50
C SER A 151 -5.09 -1.77 -12.05
N THR A 152 -4.65 -0.56 -11.73
CA THR A 152 -5.00 0.15 -10.50
C THR A 152 -6.47 0.59 -10.43
N TYR A 153 -7.20 0.74 -11.55
CA TYR A 153 -8.65 0.98 -11.51
C TYR A 153 -9.36 -0.21 -10.89
N GLU A 154 -9.08 -1.45 -11.35
CA GLU A 154 -9.61 -2.66 -10.70
C GLU A 154 -9.16 -2.76 -9.24
N HIS A 155 -7.92 -2.37 -8.92
CA HIS A 155 -7.44 -2.42 -7.54
C HIS A 155 -8.17 -1.42 -6.61
N VAL A 156 -8.37 -0.18 -7.05
CA VAL A 156 -9.06 0.88 -6.30
C VAL A 156 -10.57 0.67 -6.27
N GLU A 157 -11.16 0.07 -7.31
CA GLU A 157 -12.58 -0.30 -7.35
C GLU A 157 -12.86 -1.51 -6.45
N ASN A 158 -11.98 -2.51 -6.40
CA ASN A 158 -11.99 -3.53 -5.34
C ASN A 158 -11.71 -2.92 -3.95
N PHE A 159 -11.02 -1.77 -3.88
CA PHE A 159 -10.87 -0.91 -2.70
C PHE A 159 -12.01 0.11 -2.50
N LEU A 160 -13.20 -0.26 -3.01
CA LEU A 160 -14.51 -0.02 -2.41
C LEU A 160 -15.22 1.24 -2.90
N ARG A 161 -16.14 1.00 -3.84
CA ARG A 161 -17.35 1.82 -3.90
C ARG A 161 -18.20 1.51 -2.65
N ASP A 162 -18.61 2.58 -1.97
CA ASP A 162 -19.67 2.65 -0.95
C ASP A 162 -19.63 1.89 0.40
N ILE A 163 -18.61 1.14 0.80
CA ILE A 163 -18.61 0.57 2.18
C ILE A 163 -18.24 1.54 3.31
N ASP A 164 -18.83 1.32 4.49
CA ASP A 164 -18.67 2.15 5.69
C ASP A 164 -17.57 1.68 6.68
N TYR A 165 -16.84 0.61 6.35
CA TYR A 165 -15.81 -0.01 7.22
C TYR A 165 -14.54 -0.30 6.40
N PRO A 166 -13.34 -0.29 7.00
CA PRO A 166 -12.14 -0.74 6.31
C PRO A 166 -12.14 -2.28 6.19
N PRO A 167 -11.62 -2.86 5.08
CA PRO A 167 -11.52 -4.31 4.89
C PRO A 167 -10.91 -5.09 6.06
N ILE A 168 -9.99 -4.49 6.82
CA ILE A 168 -9.33 -5.13 7.96
C ILE A 168 -10.28 -5.58 9.09
N VAL A 169 -11.52 -5.10 9.14
CA VAL A 169 -12.52 -5.64 10.10
C VAL A 169 -12.83 -7.12 9.85
N LEU A 170 -12.53 -7.63 8.65
CA LEU A 170 -12.58 -9.06 8.29
C LEU A 170 -11.33 -9.85 8.71
N LEU A 171 -10.36 -9.19 9.36
CA LEU A 171 -9.13 -9.80 9.87
C LEU A 171 -9.12 -9.70 11.41
N SER A 172 -10.19 -10.19 12.04
CA SER A 172 -10.49 -9.98 13.47
C SER A 172 -9.47 -10.51 14.49
N CYS A 173 -8.40 -11.16 14.03
CA CYS A 173 -7.38 -11.82 14.84
C CYS A 173 -5.96 -11.29 14.60
N VAL A 174 -5.77 -10.22 13.82
CA VAL A 174 -4.44 -9.66 13.54
C VAL A 174 -3.87 -8.96 14.78
N LYS A 175 -2.67 -9.36 15.18
CA LYS A 175 -1.93 -8.82 16.33
C LYS A 175 -1.53 -7.36 16.10
N ASP A 176 -0.94 -7.09 14.94
CA ASP A 176 -0.42 -5.78 14.53
C ASP A 176 -1.13 -5.31 13.24
N PRO A 177 -2.38 -4.83 13.34
CA PRO A 177 -3.17 -4.40 12.18
C PRO A 177 -2.56 -3.21 11.44
N GLU A 178 -1.69 -2.44 12.10
CA GLU A 178 -1.02 -1.28 11.52
C GLU A 178 -0.16 -1.64 10.30
N ASP A 179 0.65 -2.70 10.36
CA ASP A 179 1.55 -3.10 9.26
C ASP A 179 0.80 -3.52 7.99
N VAL A 180 -0.36 -4.18 8.17
CA VAL A 180 -1.23 -4.62 7.07
C VAL A 180 -1.90 -3.42 6.39
N LEU A 181 -2.29 -2.42 7.18
CA LEU A 181 -2.93 -1.19 6.68
C LEU A 181 -1.93 -0.22 6.08
N TRP A 182 -0.76 -0.06 6.70
CA TRP A 182 0.25 0.92 6.32
C TRP A 182 0.57 0.81 4.84
N ARG A 183 0.81 -0.40 4.31
CA ARG A 183 1.12 -0.61 2.88
C ARG A 183 -0.02 -0.22 1.95
N SER A 184 -1.25 -0.69 2.20
CA SER A 184 -2.41 -0.38 1.35
C SER A 184 -2.79 1.10 1.39
N TYR A 185 -2.78 1.71 2.58
CA TYR A 185 -3.17 3.11 2.76
C TYR A 185 -2.07 4.06 2.30
N HIS A 186 -0.80 3.71 2.46
CA HIS A 186 0.33 4.49 1.93
C HIS A 186 0.29 4.55 0.39
N ASP A 187 0.07 3.42 -0.29
CA ASP A 187 -0.03 3.42 -1.75
C ASP A 187 -1.25 4.22 -2.26
N LEU A 188 -2.40 4.14 -1.58
CA LEU A 188 -3.56 5.00 -1.85
C LEU A 188 -3.23 6.48 -1.59
N TYR A 189 -2.50 6.79 -0.52
CA TYR A 189 -2.11 8.13 -0.14
C TYR A 189 -1.15 8.76 -1.15
N VAL A 190 -0.09 8.04 -1.55
CA VAL A 190 0.82 8.48 -2.62
C VAL A 190 0.07 8.66 -3.95
N THR A 191 -0.87 7.76 -4.28
CA THR A 191 -1.74 7.90 -5.47
C THR A 191 -2.60 9.18 -5.41
N TRP A 192 -3.17 9.51 -4.25
CA TRP A 192 -3.93 10.74 -4.08
C TRP A 192 -3.04 12.00 -4.06
N LEU A 193 -1.87 11.96 -3.43
CA LEU A 193 -0.90 13.06 -3.46
C LEU A 193 -0.52 13.39 -4.91
N ILE A 194 -0.23 12.37 -5.73
CA ILE A 194 -0.05 12.52 -7.18
C ILE A 194 -1.25 13.26 -7.76
N ILE A 195 -2.47 12.72 -7.64
CA ILE A 195 -3.69 13.32 -8.20
C ILE A 195 -3.92 14.76 -7.71
N LYS A 196 -3.55 15.07 -6.46
CA LYS A 196 -3.64 16.42 -5.90
C LYS A 196 -2.64 17.38 -6.57
N ILE A 197 -1.41 16.93 -6.79
CA ILE A 197 -0.41 17.67 -7.59
C ILE A 197 -0.96 17.92 -9.00
N LEU A 198 -1.41 16.88 -9.71
CA LEU A 198 -1.95 17.00 -11.08
C LEU A 198 -3.18 17.93 -11.19
N LYS A 199 -3.99 18.06 -10.13
CA LYS A 199 -5.16 18.96 -10.09
C LYS A 199 -4.81 20.42 -9.84
N GLU A 200 -3.69 20.70 -9.16
CA GLU A 200 -3.37 22.03 -8.62
C GLU A 200 -2.21 22.73 -9.38
N SER A 201 -1.36 21.96 -10.06
CA SER A 201 -0.44 22.47 -11.10
C SER A 201 -1.25 23.01 -12.29
N LYS A 202 -1.00 24.29 -12.66
CA LYS A 202 -1.90 25.05 -13.53
C LYS A 202 -1.90 24.64 -15.01
N ASP A 203 -0.80 24.06 -15.50
CA ASP A 203 -0.51 23.92 -16.93
C ASP A 203 -0.38 22.45 -17.37
N PHE A 204 -1.30 21.61 -16.89
CA PHE A 204 -1.32 20.18 -17.22
C PHE A 204 -1.77 19.93 -18.67
N THR A 205 -0.82 19.74 -19.59
CA THR A 205 -1.08 19.13 -20.89
C THR A 205 -1.15 17.62 -20.71
N THR A 206 -2.38 17.08 -20.68
CA THR A 206 -2.59 15.63 -20.62
C THR A 206 -2.06 14.98 -21.89
N PHE A 207 -1.03 14.13 -21.79
CA PHE A 207 -0.65 13.24 -22.88
C PHE A 207 -1.77 12.22 -23.12
N MET A 208 -2.63 12.49 -24.11
CA MET A 208 -3.46 11.47 -24.77
C MET A 208 -3.69 11.82 -26.25
N SER A 209 -2.85 11.24 -27.12
CA SER A 209 -3.43 10.59 -28.30
C SER A 209 -3.61 9.11 -27.96
N PRO A 210 -4.81 8.51 -28.14
CA PRO A 210 -5.01 7.08 -27.96
C PRO A 210 -4.11 6.20 -28.84
N SER A 211 -3.44 6.75 -29.87
CA SER A 211 -2.47 6.03 -30.70
C SER A 211 -1.17 5.66 -29.97
N ASP A 212 -0.83 6.35 -28.88
CA ASP A 212 0.48 6.22 -28.22
C ASP A 212 0.44 5.28 -26.99
N LEU A 213 -0.74 4.68 -26.75
CA LEU A 213 -1.02 3.74 -25.66
C LEU A 213 -0.12 2.49 -25.68
N ASP A 214 0.40 2.09 -26.85
CA ASP A 214 1.30 0.93 -26.98
C ASP A 214 2.73 1.17 -26.45
N ARG A 215 3.10 2.42 -26.05
CA ARG A 215 4.47 2.72 -25.60
C ARG A 215 4.64 3.67 -24.42
N ARG A 216 3.65 4.53 -24.11
CA ARG A 216 3.78 5.55 -23.03
C ARG A 216 2.48 5.72 -22.24
N SER A 217 1.81 4.61 -21.93
CA SER A 217 0.66 4.60 -21.05
C SER A 217 1.02 5.15 -19.67
N LEU A 218 0.15 6.03 -19.14
CA LEU A 218 0.18 6.55 -17.77
C LEU A 218 -0.20 5.43 -16.79
N ASN A 219 0.71 4.46 -16.72
CA ASN A 219 0.58 3.22 -15.98
C ASN A 219 0.80 3.51 -14.51
N LEU A 220 -0.26 3.92 -13.83
CA LEU A 220 -0.37 3.75 -12.39
C LEU A 220 -0.32 2.24 -12.12
N ILE A 221 0.89 1.71 -11.90
CA ILE A 221 1.14 0.34 -11.49
C ILE A 221 1.50 0.41 -10.01
N PHE A 222 0.67 -0.23 -9.17
CA PHE A 222 1.04 -0.52 -7.79
C PHE A 222 2.24 -1.48 -7.79
N GLY A 223 3.45 -0.91 -7.79
CA GLY A 223 4.73 -1.65 -7.83
C GLY A 223 5.65 -1.36 -9.01
N GLY A 224 5.48 -0.25 -9.74
CA GLY A 224 6.42 0.21 -10.77
C GLY A 224 6.44 1.73 -10.89
N PHE A 225 7.59 2.31 -11.23
CA PHE A 225 7.82 3.75 -11.35
C PHE A 225 6.76 4.44 -12.22
N ILE A 226 6.19 5.55 -11.72
CA ILE A 226 5.26 6.38 -12.49
C ILE A 226 5.95 7.72 -12.77
N SER A 227 6.27 7.99 -14.02
CA SER A 227 6.79 9.28 -14.50
C SER A 227 5.66 10.08 -15.15
N LEU A 228 5.45 11.31 -14.69
CA LEU A 228 4.35 12.20 -15.08
C LEU A 228 4.92 13.57 -15.41
N PHE A 229 4.57 14.13 -16.57
CA PHE A 229 4.83 15.55 -16.83
C PHE A 229 3.87 16.41 -16.00
N LEU A 230 4.36 17.44 -15.30
CA LEU A 230 3.53 18.30 -14.43
C LEU A 230 3.02 19.58 -15.11
N GLY A 231 3.54 19.92 -16.29
CA GLY A 231 3.29 21.21 -16.94
C GLY A 231 4.45 22.19 -16.72
N GLU A 232 4.23 23.44 -17.11
CA GLU A 232 5.15 24.54 -16.82
C GLU A 232 4.76 25.27 -15.52
N SER A 233 5.74 25.70 -14.73
CA SER A 233 5.57 26.79 -13.76
C SER A 233 6.64 27.84 -13.95
N SER A 234 6.27 29.12 -13.84
CA SER A 234 7.17 30.26 -14.08
C SER A 234 7.92 30.22 -15.42
N GLY A 235 7.35 29.57 -16.45
CA GLY A 235 7.97 29.37 -17.77
C GLY A 235 9.05 28.28 -17.82
N LYS A 236 9.04 27.34 -16.88
CA LYS A 236 9.91 26.15 -16.84
C LYS A 236 9.07 24.88 -16.77
N PRO A 237 9.36 23.84 -17.57
CA PRO A 237 8.72 22.53 -17.44
C PRO A 237 9.11 21.84 -16.13
N TYR A 238 8.20 21.04 -15.57
CA TYR A 238 8.46 20.17 -14.42
C TYR A 238 7.93 18.76 -14.68
N SER A 239 8.50 17.78 -13.99
CA SER A 239 8.05 16.38 -14.04
C SER A 239 8.08 15.73 -12.66
N LEU A 240 7.12 14.84 -12.41
CA LEU A 240 6.89 14.12 -11.16
C LEU A 240 7.17 12.63 -11.38
N HIS A 241 8.03 12.05 -10.56
CA HIS A 241 8.30 10.61 -10.53
C HIS A 241 7.90 10.05 -9.18
N SER A 242 7.28 8.87 -9.15
CA SER A 242 6.88 8.21 -7.90
C SER A 242 7.69 6.94 -7.62
N LYS A 243 7.76 6.57 -6.34
CA LYS A 243 8.45 5.38 -5.83
C LYS A 243 9.91 5.32 -6.30
N PHE A 244 10.57 6.47 -6.24
CA PHE A 244 11.95 6.64 -6.66
C PHE A 244 12.89 5.92 -5.67
N LEU A 245 13.51 4.84 -6.14
CA LEU A 245 14.41 4.00 -5.35
C LEU A 245 15.87 4.41 -5.57
N PHE A 246 16.56 4.78 -4.49
CA PHE A 246 18.00 4.94 -4.48
C PHE A 246 18.67 3.69 -3.89
N ASP A 247 19.02 2.71 -4.74
CA ASP A 247 19.81 1.53 -4.36
C ASP A 247 21.29 1.69 -4.80
N PRO A 248 22.26 1.64 -3.86
CA PRO A 248 23.69 1.82 -4.13
C PRO A 248 24.43 0.59 -4.70
N GLU A 249 24.05 -0.66 -4.35
CA GLU A 249 24.82 -1.87 -4.71
C GLU A 249 23.99 -3.04 -5.30
N ILE A 250 22.65 -2.94 -5.34
CA ILE A 250 21.65 -3.97 -5.71
C ILE A 250 21.46 -5.08 -4.67
N ALA A 251 20.27 -5.10 -4.05
CA ALA A 251 19.71 -6.18 -3.21
C ALA A 251 20.47 -6.46 -1.88
N VAL A 252 19.80 -6.68 -0.75
CA VAL A 252 19.15 -7.95 -0.36
C VAL A 252 18.34 -7.67 0.93
N GLU A 253 17.08 -8.09 1.12
CA GLU A 253 16.13 -8.77 0.24
C GLU A 253 14.70 -8.37 0.66
N GLY A 254 13.73 -8.53 -0.24
CA GLY A 254 12.33 -8.15 -0.05
C GLY A 254 11.93 -7.04 -1.02
N TYR A 255 11.15 -7.40 -2.04
CA TYR A 255 10.64 -6.53 -3.11
C TYR A 255 11.61 -6.15 -4.25
N TYR A 256 11.76 -7.13 -5.16
CA TYR A 256 12.30 -7.03 -6.53
C TYR A 256 13.82 -6.88 -6.69
N ARG A 257 14.45 -7.93 -7.24
CA ARG A 257 15.79 -7.86 -7.84
C ARG A 257 15.68 -7.38 -9.29
N TYR A 258 16.46 -6.37 -9.65
CA TYR A 258 16.86 -6.12 -11.04
C TYR A 258 18.33 -6.52 -11.16
N GLU A 259 18.66 -7.46 -12.05
CA GLU A 259 20.03 -8.02 -12.16
C GLU A 259 21.11 -7.04 -12.65
N VAL A 260 20.72 -5.80 -12.98
CA VAL A 260 21.63 -4.74 -13.44
C VAL A 260 21.22 -3.42 -12.78
N SER A 261 22.10 -2.82 -11.98
CA SER A 261 21.89 -1.47 -11.44
C SER A 261 21.89 -0.47 -12.58
N HIS A 262 20.80 0.31 -12.67
CA HIS A 262 20.58 1.31 -13.70
C HIS A 262 21.73 2.32 -13.74
N LYS A 263 22.13 2.81 -14.93
CA LYS A 263 23.33 3.66 -15.02
C LYS A 263 23.15 5.00 -14.32
N MET A 264 21.93 5.55 -14.34
CA MET A 264 21.50 6.68 -13.50
C MET A 264 21.90 6.46 -12.03
N MET A 265 21.52 5.32 -11.46
CA MET A 265 21.82 4.99 -10.06
C MET A 265 23.31 4.95 -9.80
N LYS A 266 24.08 4.32 -10.69
CA LYS A 266 25.56 4.33 -10.61
C LYS A 266 26.12 5.75 -10.69
N LYS A 267 25.55 6.64 -11.51
CA LYS A 267 26.02 8.02 -11.65
C LYS A 267 25.83 8.81 -10.36
N TRP A 268 24.65 8.76 -9.75
CA TRP A 268 24.39 9.47 -8.50
C TRP A 268 25.07 8.81 -7.29
N TYR A 269 25.12 7.48 -7.23
CA TYR A 269 25.95 6.76 -6.25
C TYR A 269 27.43 7.16 -6.33
N ASN A 270 27.95 7.39 -7.54
CA ASN A 270 29.31 7.91 -7.74
C ASN A 270 29.50 9.39 -7.33
N ARG A 271 28.45 10.13 -7.00
CA ARG A 271 28.54 11.47 -6.37
C ARG A 271 28.64 11.39 -4.84
N VAL A 272 28.12 10.32 -4.21
CA VAL A 272 28.20 10.10 -2.75
C VAL A 272 29.67 10.06 -2.31
N ASP A 273 30.03 10.58 -1.12
CA ASP A 273 31.40 10.47 -0.59
C ASP A 273 31.82 8.98 -0.49
N PRO A 274 32.97 8.56 -1.08
CA PRO A 274 33.45 7.18 -1.02
C PRO A 274 33.51 6.54 0.39
N LYS A 275 33.61 7.34 1.45
CA LYS A 275 33.68 6.84 2.84
C LYS A 275 32.34 6.35 3.41
N ILE A 276 31.22 6.78 2.82
CA ILE A 276 29.87 6.39 3.25
C ILE A 276 29.19 5.44 2.26
N ARG A 277 29.74 5.31 1.04
CA ARG A 277 29.22 4.47 -0.06
C ARG A 277 28.94 3.00 0.31
N TYR A 278 29.76 2.42 1.18
CA TYR A 278 29.65 1.02 1.60
C TYR A 278 28.68 0.81 2.77
N ASP A 279 28.23 1.89 3.41
CA ASP A 279 27.30 1.88 4.55
C ASP A 279 25.92 2.44 4.13
N LEU A 280 25.60 2.49 2.83
CA LEU A 280 24.34 3.04 2.33
C LEU A 280 23.25 1.96 2.26
N ASP A 281 22.17 2.17 3.01
CA ASP A 281 20.92 1.42 2.87
C ASP A 281 20.11 1.95 1.67
N PRO A 282 19.25 1.12 1.04
CA PRO A 282 18.34 1.59 -0.01
C PRO A 282 17.35 2.64 0.52
N LEU A 283 17.35 3.83 -0.06
CA LEU A 283 16.35 4.87 0.26
C LEU A 283 15.18 4.80 -0.71
N PHE A 284 13.98 4.58 -0.18
CA PHE A 284 12.74 4.67 -0.94
C PHE A 284 12.15 6.08 -0.78
N ILE A 285 11.92 6.78 -1.89
CA ILE A 285 11.35 8.12 -1.92
C ILE A 285 10.00 8.06 -2.62
N ASP A 286 8.97 8.59 -1.97
CA ASP A 286 7.60 8.44 -2.47
C ASP A 286 7.35 9.24 -3.74
N LEU A 287 7.79 10.51 -3.78
CA LEU A 287 7.67 11.38 -4.94
C LEU A 287 8.91 12.28 -5.12
N VAL A 288 9.27 12.54 -6.37
CA VAL A 288 10.36 13.44 -6.79
C VAL A 288 9.83 14.39 -7.86
N ILE A 289 10.03 15.69 -7.66
CA ILE A 289 9.75 16.72 -8.67
C ILE A 289 11.08 17.19 -9.26
N PHE A 290 11.24 17.04 -10.56
CA PHE A 290 12.37 17.52 -11.35
C PHE A 290 12.03 18.83 -12.07
N GLU A 291 13.00 19.74 -12.14
CA GLU A 291 12.98 20.86 -13.09
C GLU A 291 13.41 20.31 -14.46
N GLY A 292 12.49 20.30 -15.43
CA GLY A 292 12.69 19.75 -16.78
C GLY A 292 11.61 18.75 -17.21
N GLU A 293 11.51 18.54 -18.52
CA GLU A 293 10.81 17.39 -19.12
C GLU A 293 11.65 16.13 -18.95
N VAL A 294 11.34 15.31 -17.94
CA VAL A 294 11.92 13.97 -17.76
C VAL A 294 10.87 12.95 -18.15
N LEU A 295 10.98 12.43 -19.38
CA LEU A 295 9.97 11.56 -20.00
C LEU A 295 10.37 10.07 -19.94
N SER A 296 11.59 9.76 -19.52
CA SER A 296 12.17 8.42 -19.50
C SER A 296 13.28 8.27 -18.44
N GLU A 297 13.67 7.03 -18.16
CA GLU A 297 14.84 6.70 -17.33
C GLU A 297 16.17 7.11 -17.99
N GLU A 298 16.20 7.27 -19.32
CA GLU A 298 17.36 7.74 -20.07
C GLU A 298 17.61 9.23 -19.83
N ASP A 299 16.55 10.04 -19.72
CA ASP A 299 16.65 11.47 -19.42
C ASP A 299 17.32 11.70 -18.05
N LEU A 300 17.02 10.84 -17.08
CA LEU A 300 17.61 10.84 -15.73
C LEU A 300 19.10 10.47 -15.69
N GLU A 301 19.69 9.88 -16.74
CA GLU A 301 21.15 9.69 -16.83
C GLU A 301 21.90 11.04 -16.93
N ASN A 302 21.21 12.14 -17.26
CA ASN A 302 21.78 13.48 -17.32
C ASN A 302 21.88 14.13 -15.92
N ASP A 303 22.44 15.34 -15.82
CA ASP A 303 22.49 16.10 -14.56
C ASP A 303 21.16 16.84 -14.35
N VAL A 304 20.06 16.07 -14.24
CA VAL A 304 18.72 16.60 -13.97
C VAL A 304 18.69 17.22 -12.58
N LYS A 305 18.11 18.41 -12.47
CA LYS A 305 17.94 19.12 -11.19
C LYS A 305 16.66 18.66 -10.51
N ILE A 306 16.79 18.20 -9.26
CA ILE A 306 15.65 17.91 -8.39
C ILE A 306 15.19 19.23 -7.75
N GLU A 307 13.93 19.59 -7.97
CA GLU A 307 13.31 20.73 -7.31
C GLU A 307 12.83 20.32 -5.91
N THR A 308 12.08 19.22 -5.81
CA THR A 308 11.52 18.75 -4.53
C THR A 308 11.67 17.24 -4.38
N LEU A 309 12.17 16.79 -3.22
CA LEU A 309 11.93 15.41 -2.75
C LEU A 309 10.77 15.43 -1.75
N ILE A 310 9.81 14.52 -1.91
CA ILE A 310 8.70 14.35 -1.00
C ILE A 310 8.75 12.95 -0.40
N MET A 311 8.81 12.89 0.94
CA MET A 311 8.57 11.66 1.69
C MET A 311 7.22 11.76 2.38
N ALA A 312 6.37 10.77 2.11
CA ALA A 312 5.02 10.66 2.63
C ALA A 312 4.98 9.65 3.78
N SER A 313 4.08 9.84 4.74
CA SER A 313 3.76 8.81 5.73
C SER A 313 2.27 8.79 6.03
N TYR A 314 1.69 7.59 6.06
CA TYR A 314 0.31 7.38 6.49
C TYR A 314 0.15 7.59 8.01
N ASN A 315 1.09 7.10 8.82
CA ASN A 315 0.98 7.09 10.29
C ASN A 315 1.87 8.14 11.00
N GLY A 316 2.67 8.90 10.25
CA GLY A 316 3.59 9.91 10.80
C GLY A 316 4.86 9.31 11.42
N ASP A 317 5.06 7.99 11.29
CA ASP A 317 6.33 7.36 11.63
C ASP A 317 7.33 7.55 10.49
N PHE A 318 8.42 8.25 10.81
CA PHE A 318 9.62 8.39 9.99
C PHE A 318 10.85 7.77 10.68
N SER A 319 10.66 6.90 11.68
CA SER A 319 11.73 6.26 12.46
C SER A 319 12.71 5.43 11.61
N PHE A 320 12.36 5.09 10.37
CA PHE A 320 13.32 4.51 9.43
C PHE A 320 14.48 5.48 9.14
N LEU A 321 14.25 6.78 9.07
CA LEU A 321 15.31 7.78 8.85
C LEU A 321 16.31 7.85 10.01
N SER A 322 15.85 7.67 11.26
CA SER A 322 16.74 7.61 12.42
C SER A 322 17.45 6.25 12.57
N LYS A 323 16.85 5.17 12.06
CA LYS A 323 17.46 3.83 11.96
C LYS A 323 18.54 3.75 10.86
N TYR A 324 18.40 4.53 9.79
CA TYR A 324 19.30 4.52 8.62
C TYR A 324 19.92 5.91 8.37
N PRO A 325 20.96 6.33 9.14
CA PRO A 325 21.61 7.65 8.98
C PRO A 325 22.22 7.89 7.60
N SER A 326 22.54 6.80 6.90
CA SER A 326 22.85 6.70 5.47
C SER A 326 21.87 7.47 4.57
N SER A 327 20.57 7.39 4.88
CA SER A 327 19.48 8.09 4.18
C SER A 327 19.69 9.61 4.09
N PHE A 328 20.22 10.24 5.14
CA PHE A 328 20.53 11.67 5.12
C PHE A 328 21.64 12.02 4.14
N SER A 329 22.60 11.11 3.98
CA SER A 329 23.71 11.30 3.03
C SER A 329 23.27 11.09 1.59
N ILE A 330 22.30 10.20 1.36
CA ILE A 330 21.63 10.04 0.07
C ILE A 330 20.84 11.31 -0.28
N MET A 331 20.01 11.84 0.62
CA MET A 331 19.28 13.10 0.39
C MET A 331 20.23 14.27 0.09
N ARG A 332 21.38 14.35 0.76
CA ARG A 332 22.44 15.32 0.44
C ARG A 332 23.11 15.10 -0.91
N THR A 333 23.15 13.87 -1.42
CA THR A 333 23.70 13.56 -2.75
C THR A 333 22.73 13.86 -3.89
N LEU A 334 21.43 13.79 -3.61
CA LEU A 334 20.38 14.17 -4.54
C LEU A 334 20.29 15.69 -4.73
N GLU A 335 20.86 16.47 -3.79
CA GLU A 335 20.92 17.94 -3.81
C GLU A 335 19.59 18.61 -4.21
N PRO A 336 18.44 18.20 -3.64
CA PRO A 336 17.18 18.83 -3.97
C PRO A 336 17.17 20.28 -3.49
N LYS A 337 16.54 21.17 -4.25
CA LYS A 337 16.31 22.55 -3.78
C LYS A 337 15.46 22.53 -2.49
N GLU A 338 14.49 21.63 -2.39
CA GLU A 338 13.62 21.48 -1.22
C GLU A 338 13.37 20.02 -0.83
N LEU A 339 13.31 19.77 0.48
CA LEU A 339 12.91 18.49 1.07
C LEU A 339 11.61 18.67 1.83
N LEU A 340 10.60 17.86 1.52
CA LEU A 340 9.25 17.98 2.04
C LEU A 340 8.79 16.67 2.71
N PHE A 341 8.41 16.77 3.98
CA PHE A 341 7.82 15.70 4.77
C PHE A 341 6.32 15.91 4.87
N ILE A 342 5.53 14.93 4.42
CA ILE A 342 4.07 15.03 4.42
C ILE A 342 3.46 13.84 5.17
N SER A 343 2.52 14.09 6.08
CA SER A 343 1.85 13.02 6.82
C SER A 343 0.34 13.20 6.90
N MET A 344 -0.41 12.09 6.90
CA MET A 344 -1.84 12.10 7.19
C MET A 344 -2.15 12.30 8.68
N THR A 345 -1.20 12.00 9.56
CA THR A 345 -1.28 12.20 11.01
C THR A 345 -0.21 13.21 11.46
N LYS A 346 -0.10 13.43 12.78
CA LYS A 346 1.04 14.16 13.35
C LYS A 346 2.32 13.33 13.30
N ILE A 347 3.43 14.01 13.03
CA ILE A 347 4.76 13.44 12.91
C ILE A 347 5.48 13.56 14.26
N ASN A 348 6.28 12.55 14.59
CA ASN A 348 7.25 12.70 15.67
C ASN A 348 8.47 13.46 15.13
N GLU A 349 8.54 14.76 15.40
CA GLU A 349 9.62 15.67 14.97
C GLU A 349 11.03 15.14 15.25
N SER A 350 11.22 14.28 16.28
CA SER A 350 12.53 13.69 16.59
C SER A 350 13.09 12.74 15.52
N PHE A 351 12.27 12.31 14.57
CA PHE A 351 12.68 11.46 13.43
C PHE A 351 12.89 12.24 12.13
N VAL A 352 12.56 13.54 12.10
CA VAL A 352 12.66 14.39 10.91
C VAL A 352 13.90 15.28 11.01
N PRO A 353 14.71 15.43 9.94
CA PRO A 353 15.83 16.37 9.94
C PRO A 353 15.33 17.81 10.04
N LYS A 354 16.12 18.68 10.68
CA LYS A 354 15.87 20.14 10.71
C LYS A 354 15.94 20.79 9.33
N GLU A 355 16.57 20.09 8.39
CA GLU A 355 16.78 20.48 6.99
C GLU A 355 15.59 19.98 6.15
N GLY A 356 14.40 20.56 6.33
CA GLY A 356 13.20 20.18 5.56
C GLY A 356 11.92 20.92 5.99
N ARG A 357 10.94 21.03 5.09
CA ARG A 357 9.58 21.51 5.39
C ARG A 357 8.73 20.33 5.84
N ILE A 358 7.86 20.55 6.83
CA ILE A 358 6.93 19.55 7.36
C ILE A 358 5.51 20.06 7.11
N ILE A 359 4.61 19.21 6.60
CA ILE A 359 3.18 19.47 6.51
C ILE A 359 2.42 18.25 7.06
N GLU A 360 1.70 18.45 8.17
CA GLU A 360 0.93 17.41 8.87
C GLU A 360 -0.55 17.44 8.50
N GLU A 361 -1.28 16.36 8.79
CA GLU A 361 -2.73 16.26 8.55
C GLU A 361 -3.12 16.54 7.08
N VAL A 362 -2.33 16.01 6.13
CA VAL A 362 -2.54 16.17 4.68
C VAL A 362 -3.34 15.00 4.13
N TYR A 363 -4.64 15.22 3.96
CA TYR A 363 -5.62 14.30 3.39
C TYR A 363 -6.87 15.13 3.01
N PRO A 364 -7.87 14.62 2.28
CA PRO A 364 -9.06 15.39 1.93
C PRO A 364 -9.80 15.94 3.15
N GLY A 365 -9.89 17.27 3.27
CA GLY A 365 -10.47 17.95 4.43
C GLY A 365 -9.55 18.04 5.67
N GLY A 366 -8.30 17.56 5.56
CA GLY A 366 -7.27 17.70 6.59
C GLY A 366 -6.71 19.13 6.69
N LYS A 367 -6.09 19.46 7.82
CA LYS A 367 -5.62 20.85 8.06
C LYS A 367 -4.48 21.25 7.13
N GLY A 368 -3.53 20.34 6.88
CA GLY A 368 -2.39 20.59 6.00
C GLY A 368 -2.72 20.51 4.51
N GLU A 369 -3.92 20.07 4.11
CA GLU A 369 -4.30 20.02 2.70
C GLU A 369 -4.14 21.38 2.01
N LYS A 370 -4.58 22.46 2.68
CA LYS A 370 -4.45 23.83 2.14
C LYS A 370 -3.00 24.28 2.04
N GLU A 371 -2.20 23.98 3.06
CA GLU A 371 -0.77 24.33 3.07
C GLU A 371 -0.03 23.57 1.95
N PHE A 372 -0.34 22.29 1.73
CA PHE A 372 0.22 21.52 0.62
C PHE A 372 -0.20 22.08 -0.74
N VAL A 373 -1.46 22.50 -0.91
CA VAL A 373 -1.90 23.16 -2.15
C VAL A 373 -1.24 24.53 -2.36
N GLU A 374 -1.07 25.32 -1.30
CA GLU A 374 -0.35 26.60 -1.35
C GLU A 374 1.13 26.40 -1.68
N TYR A 375 1.75 25.34 -1.13
CA TYR A 375 3.09 24.91 -1.49
C TYR A 375 3.21 24.59 -2.98
N LEU A 376 2.36 23.71 -3.51
CA LEU A 376 2.40 23.31 -4.92
C LEU A 376 2.17 24.47 -5.90
N ARG A 377 1.46 25.52 -5.48
CA ARG A 377 1.25 26.75 -6.26
C ARG A 377 2.40 27.77 -6.11
N SER A 378 3.40 27.47 -5.29
CA SER A 378 4.61 28.29 -5.10
C SER A 378 5.87 27.72 -5.77
N LEU A 379 5.78 26.49 -6.29
CA LEU A 379 6.71 25.90 -7.28
C LEU A 379 6.54 26.58 -8.65
#